data_AF-A0A9X7VUZ7-F1
#
_entry.id   AF-A0A9X7VUZ7-F1
#
_cell.length_a   1.000
_cell.length_b   1.000
_cell.length_c   1.000
_cell.angle_alpha   90.00
_cell.angle_beta   90.00
_cell.angle_gamma   90.00
#
_symmetry.space_group_name_H-M   'P 1'
#
loop_
_entity.id
_entity.type
_entity.pdbx_description
1 polymer ?
#
loop_
_entity_poly.entity_id
_entity_poly.type
_entity_poly.pdbx_seq_one_letter_code
_entity_poly.pdbx_strand_id
1 'polypeptide(L)'
;MKSYDCELRNLISSTEWFMEVLRTVRFCDPPDWLVGGGVIRTLVWDLVHAYSTPAALRDIDVAYFDRTDLRPERDREIQNALCDQMPDIPWQAKNQAAVHLWYEQKFGFPVEPLIHE
;
A
#
# COMPACT_ATOMS: atom_id res chain seq x y z
N MET A 1 11.54 19.62 19.97
CA MET A 1 11.20 19.20 18.60
C MET A 1 10.44 17.89 18.72
N LYS A 2 9.13 17.84 18.45
CA LYS A 2 8.38 16.57 18.45
C LYS A 2 8.91 15.72 17.30
N SER A 3 9.33 14.49 17.58
CA SER A 3 9.74 13.54 16.54
C SER A 3 8.50 12.79 16.05
N TYR A 4 7.84 13.32 15.03
CA TYR A 4 6.66 12.70 14.43
C TYR A 4 6.95 11.29 13.88
N ASP A 5 8.21 10.98 13.54
CA ASP A 5 8.64 9.63 13.14
C ASP A 5 8.47 8.62 14.28
N CYS A 6 8.90 8.97 15.50
CA CYS A 6 8.73 8.08 16.66
C CYS A 6 7.25 7.87 17.00
N GLU A 7 6.46 8.94 16.95
CA GLU A 7 5.00 8.87 17.20
C GLU A 7 4.31 7.97 16.16
N LEU A 8 4.64 8.12 14.88
CA LEU A 8 4.08 7.30 13.80
C LEU A 8 4.51 5.83 13.92
N ARG A 9 5.78 5.56 14.20
CA ARG A 9 6.27 4.18 14.42
C ARG A 9 5.58 3.53 15.60
N ASN A 10 5.40 4.26 16.69
CA ASN A 10 4.69 3.76 17.86
C ASN A 10 3.21 3.51 17.55
N LEU A 11 2.54 4.40 16.82
CA LEU A 11 1.15 4.20 16.38
C LEU A 11 1.03 2.93 15.52
N ILE A 12 1.89 2.79 14.51
CA ILE A 12 1.89 1.62 13.62
C ILE A 12 2.15 0.34 14.41
N SER A 13 3.21 0.32 15.23
CA SER A 13 3.60 -0.88 15.99
C SER A 13 2.61 -1.27 17.10
N SER A 14 1.81 -0.33 17.60
CA SER A 14 0.72 -0.62 18.55
C SER A 14 -0.62 -0.96 17.89
N THR A 15 -0.73 -0.80 16.57
CA THR A 15 -1.94 -1.12 15.81
C THR A 15 -1.85 -2.54 15.26
N GLU A 16 -2.39 -3.52 15.99
CA GLU A 16 -2.19 -4.95 15.68
C GLU A 16 -2.63 -5.33 14.26
N TRP A 17 -3.83 -4.92 13.84
CA TRP A 17 -4.34 -5.24 12.50
C TRP A 17 -3.46 -4.67 11.38
N PHE A 18 -2.82 -3.50 11.61
CA PHE A 18 -1.93 -2.90 10.61
C PHE A 18 -0.56 -3.59 10.61
N MET A 19 -0.11 -4.07 11.77
CA MET A 19 1.06 -4.95 11.85
C MET A 19 0.82 -6.29 11.15
N GLU A 20 -0.39 -6.84 11.23
CA GLU A 20 -0.79 -8.02 10.44
C GLU A 20 -0.74 -7.73 8.94
N VAL A 21 -1.26 -6.58 8.49
CA VAL A 21 -1.13 -6.11 7.09
C VAL A 21 0.34 -6.11 6.64
N LEU A 22 1.24 -5.50 7.42
CA LEU A 22 2.67 -5.43 7.08
C LEU A 22 3.33 -6.82 7.07
N ARG A 23 2.96 -7.71 7.99
CA ARG A 23 3.45 -9.09 8.03
C ARG A 23 2.96 -9.90 6.82
N THR A 24 1.70 -9.71 6.41
CA THR A 24 1.10 -10.37 5.24
C THR A 24 1.82 -9.95 3.96
N VAL A 25 2.03 -8.64 3.75
CA VAL A 25 2.77 -8.17 2.56
C VAL A 25 4.21 -8.69 2.57
N ARG A 26 4.87 -8.68 3.73
CA ARG A 26 6.21 -9.28 3.87
C ARG A 26 6.23 -10.78 3.55
N PHE A 27 5.18 -11.52 3.91
CA PHE A 27 5.08 -12.95 3.62
C PHE A 27 4.90 -13.23 2.12
N CYS A 28 4.08 -12.43 1.43
CA CYS A 28 3.88 -12.52 -0.01
C CYS A 28 5.08 -12.02 -0.83
N ASP A 29 5.99 -11.28 -0.19
CA ASP A 29 7.27 -10.79 -0.71
C ASP A 29 7.22 -10.17 -2.13
N PRO A 30 6.35 -9.17 -2.41
CA PRO A 30 6.40 -8.47 -3.69
C PRO A 30 7.74 -7.74 -3.85
N PRO A 31 8.30 -7.56 -5.05
CA PRO A 31 9.58 -6.85 -5.21
C PRO A 31 9.52 -5.38 -4.75
N ASP A 32 10.48 -4.94 -3.93
CA ASP A 32 10.65 -3.54 -3.50
C ASP A 32 9.34 -2.87 -3.04
N TRP A 33 8.63 -3.54 -2.14
CA TRP A 33 7.28 -3.16 -1.74
C TRP A 33 7.22 -2.07 -0.67
N LEU A 34 6.13 -1.30 -0.71
CA LEU A 34 5.70 -0.33 0.29
C LEU A 34 4.19 -0.46 0.52
N VAL A 35 3.76 -0.40 1.77
CA VAL A 35 2.35 -0.21 2.14
C VAL A 35 2.12 1.25 2.44
N GLY A 36 1.11 1.86 1.82
CA GLY A 36 0.91 3.31 1.92
C GLY A 36 -0.50 3.76 1.59
N GLY A 37 -0.60 5.05 1.26
CA GLY A 37 -1.85 5.65 0.78
C GLY A 37 -2.79 6.07 1.90
N GLY A 38 -4.09 5.94 1.63
CA GLY A 38 -5.16 6.49 2.46
C GLY A 38 -5.17 5.95 3.89
N VAL A 39 -4.70 4.71 4.08
CA VAL A 39 -4.72 4.01 5.38
C VAL A 39 -3.85 4.68 6.44
N ILE A 40 -2.63 5.10 6.10
CA ILE A 40 -1.71 5.76 7.05
C ILE A 40 -2.30 7.12 7.46
N ARG A 41 -2.84 7.86 6.50
CA ARG A 41 -3.52 9.13 6.77
C ARG A 41 -4.70 8.92 7.72
N THR A 42 -5.55 7.92 7.46
CA THR A 42 -6.70 7.60 8.32
C THR A 42 -6.26 7.25 9.74
N LEU A 43 -5.27 6.38 9.90
CA LEU A 43 -4.71 6.00 11.21
C LEU A 43 -4.24 7.22 12.02
N VAL A 44 -3.47 8.10 11.39
CA VAL A 44 -2.99 9.33 12.05
C VAL A 44 -4.15 10.27 12.37
N TRP A 45 -5.14 10.38 11.48
CA TRP A 45 -6.30 11.25 11.69
C TRP A 45 -7.17 10.79 12.86
N ASP A 46 -7.42 9.48 12.95
CA ASP A 46 -8.20 8.85 14.02
C ASP A 46 -7.52 9.06 15.38
N LEU A 47 -6.18 8.93 15.43
CA LEU A 47 -5.39 9.22 16.63
C LEU A 47 -5.53 10.69 17.07
N VAL A 48 -5.34 11.63 16.13
CA VAL A 48 -5.30 13.07 16.44
C VAL A 48 -6.66 13.62 16.86
N HIS A 49 -7.75 13.08 16.30
CA HIS A 49 -9.10 13.56 16.56
C HIS A 49 -9.87 12.72 17.59
N ALA A 50 -9.22 11.71 18.18
CA ALA A 50 -9.81 10.80 19.16
C ALA A 50 -11.15 10.20 18.70
N TYR A 51 -11.27 9.86 17.42
CA TYR A 51 -12.46 9.20 16.91
C TYR A 51 -12.59 7.81 17.58
N SER A 52 -13.66 7.62 18.35
CA SER A 52 -13.93 6.37 19.07
C SER A 52 -14.26 5.19 18.14
N THR A 53 -14.59 5.48 16.88
CA THR A 53 -14.97 4.50 15.88
C THR A 53 -13.99 4.61 14.71
N PRO A 54 -13.17 3.58 14.44
CA PRO A 54 -12.27 3.58 13.29
C PRO A 54 -13.05 3.79 12.00
N ALA A 55 -12.54 4.65 11.12
CA ALA A 55 -13.14 4.79 9.80
C ALA A 55 -13.03 3.44 9.04
N ALA A 56 -14.06 3.10 8.26
CA ALA A 56 -14.04 1.89 7.46
C ALA A 56 -12.80 1.88 6.53
N LEU A 57 -12.09 0.75 6.52
CA LEU A 57 -10.97 0.52 5.61
C LEU A 57 -11.49 0.52 4.17
N ARG A 58 -11.09 1.53 3.38
CA ARG A 58 -11.51 1.64 1.98
C ARG A 58 -10.64 0.77 1.07
N ASP A 59 -9.34 0.89 1.24
CA ASP A 59 -8.30 0.22 0.47
C ASP A 59 -6.98 0.17 1.23
N ILE A 60 -6.18 -0.87 0.99
CA ILE A 60 -4.77 -0.95 1.39
C ILE A 60 -3.91 -0.98 0.13
N ASP A 61 -3.22 0.13 -0.13
CA ASP A 61 -2.33 0.26 -1.27
C ASP A 61 -1.00 -0.45 -0.99
N VAL A 62 -0.67 -1.41 -1.86
CA VAL A 62 0.63 -2.08 -1.91
C VAL A 62 1.31 -1.65 -3.21
N ALA A 63 2.17 -0.65 -3.10
CA ALA A 63 3.04 -0.24 -4.20
C ALA A 63 4.24 -1.17 -4.21
N TYR A 64 4.60 -1.71 -5.37
CA TYR A 64 5.79 -2.54 -5.52
C TYR A 64 6.50 -2.17 -6.82
N PHE A 65 7.76 -2.54 -6.98
CA PHE A 65 8.54 -2.16 -8.16
C PHE A 65 9.23 -3.36 -8.78
N ASP A 66 8.78 -3.74 -9.98
CA ASP A 66 9.37 -4.83 -10.74
C ASP A 66 9.47 -4.46 -12.21
N ARG A 67 10.67 -4.16 -12.69
CA ARG A 67 10.91 -3.87 -14.13
C ARG A 67 10.94 -5.11 -15.00
N THR A 68 11.10 -6.29 -14.41
CA THR A 68 11.24 -7.54 -15.15
C THR A 68 9.89 -8.10 -15.58
N ASP A 69 8.80 -7.71 -14.89
CA ASP A 69 7.44 -8.10 -15.22
C ASP A 69 6.45 -6.93 -15.13
N LEU A 70 6.16 -6.30 -16.27
CA LEU A 70 5.26 -5.16 -16.39
C LEU A 70 3.81 -5.55 -16.74
N ARG A 71 3.48 -6.85 -16.70
CA ARG A 71 2.17 -7.35 -17.09
C ARG A 71 1.10 -6.94 -16.06
N PRO A 72 -0.09 -6.46 -16.47
CA PRO A 72 -1.20 -6.23 -15.54
C PRO A 72 -1.62 -7.48 -14.75
N GLU A 73 -1.36 -8.66 -15.28
CA GLU A 73 -1.60 -9.94 -14.62
C GLU A 73 -0.74 -10.09 -13.35
N ARG A 74 0.47 -9.52 -13.33
CA ARG A 74 1.37 -9.60 -12.17
C ARG A 74 0.80 -8.87 -10.96
N ASP A 75 0.18 -7.71 -11.18
CA ASP A 75 -0.55 -6.98 -10.12
C ASP A 75 -1.64 -7.90 -9.51
N ARG A 76 -2.38 -8.62 -10.36
CA ARG A 76 -3.48 -9.51 -9.93
C ARG A 76 -2.97 -10.74 -9.19
N GLU A 77 -1.86 -11.32 -9.61
CA GLU A 77 -1.21 -12.45 -8.93
C GLU A 77 -0.83 -12.06 -7.49
N ILE A 78 -0.17 -10.90 -7.31
CA ILE A 78 0.20 -10.41 -5.98
C ILE A 78 -1.04 -10.10 -5.15
N GLN A 79 -2.05 -9.43 -5.74
CA GLN A 79 -3.28 -9.12 -5.02
C GLN A 79 -4.01 -10.39 -4.57
N ASN A 80 -4.07 -11.42 -5.42
CA ASN A 80 -4.68 -12.70 -5.05
C ASN A 80 -3.90 -13.38 -3.92
N ALA A 81 -2.57 -13.38 -3.97
CA ALA A 81 -1.75 -13.94 -2.89
C ALA A 81 -1.99 -13.22 -1.55
N LEU A 82 -2.16 -11.89 -1.57
CA LEU A 82 -2.51 -11.11 -0.39
C LEU A 82 -3.92 -11.45 0.13
N CYS A 83 -4.90 -11.56 -0.76
CA CYS A 83 -6.28 -11.95 -0.41
C CYS A 83 -6.33 -13.37 0.16
N ASP A 84 -5.54 -14.31 -0.35
CA ASP A 84 -5.49 -15.69 0.15
C ASP A 84 -4.97 -15.75 1.60
N GLN A 85 -4.08 -14.82 1.98
CA GLN A 85 -3.58 -14.72 3.36
C GLN A 85 -4.51 -13.92 4.27
N MET A 86 -5.12 -12.85 3.76
CA MET A 86 -5.94 -11.93 4.54
C MET A 86 -7.13 -11.44 3.70
N PRO A 87 -8.22 -12.22 3.63
CA PRO A 87 -9.32 -12.01 2.67
C PRO A 87 -10.22 -10.81 2.99
N ASP A 88 -10.26 -10.39 4.26
CA ASP A 88 -11.11 -9.28 4.71
C ASP A 88 -10.53 -7.90 4.37
N ILE A 89 -9.32 -7.84 3.81
CA ILE A 89 -8.65 -6.59 3.47
C ILE A 89 -8.85 -6.26 1.98
N PRO A 90 -9.28 -5.02 1.66
CA PRO A 90 -9.41 -4.55 0.29
C PRO A 90 -8.03 -4.18 -0.30
N TRP A 91 -7.22 -5.19 -0.62
CA TRP A 91 -5.89 -5.02 -1.19
C TRP A 91 -5.91 -4.37 -2.58
N GLN A 92 -4.98 -3.44 -2.82
CA GLN A 92 -4.68 -2.90 -4.14
C GLN A 92 -3.19 -2.98 -4.41
N ALA A 93 -2.76 -4.00 -5.16
CA ALA A 93 -1.37 -4.13 -5.58
C ALA A 93 -1.13 -3.41 -6.91
N LYS A 94 -0.07 -2.60 -6.98
CA LYS A 94 0.30 -1.84 -8.19
C LYS A 94 1.80 -1.79 -8.42
N ASN A 95 2.25 -2.34 -9.55
CA ASN A 95 3.61 -2.19 -10.03
C ASN A 95 3.88 -0.75 -10.48
N GLN A 96 4.72 -0.03 -9.73
CA GLN A 96 5.10 1.34 -10.04
C GLN A 96 5.95 1.42 -11.32
N ALA A 97 6.67 0.36 -11.69
CA ALA A 97 7.44 0.31 -12.94
C ALA A 97 6.53 0.32 -14.18
N ALA A 98 5.30 -0.19 -14.08
CA ALA A 98 4.37 -0.33 -15.20
C ALA A 98 3.41 0.87 -15.37
N VAL A 99 3.41 1.85 -14.47
CA VAL A 99 2.43 2.95 -14.43
C VAL A 99 2.34 3.70 -15.75
N HIS A 100 3.50 4.05 -16.33
CA HIS A 100 3.60 4.79 -17.60
C HIS A 100 2.92 4.08 -18.79
N LEU A 101 2.66 2.77 -18.72
CA LEU A 101 2.03 1.99 -19.80
C LEU A 101 0.50 2.17 -19.86
N TRP A 102 -0.15 2.52 -18.74
CA TRP A 102 -1.61 2.60 -18.65
C TRP A 102 -2.11 3.96 -18.15
N TYR A 103 -1.25 4.80 -17.59
CA TYR A 103 -1.65 6.06 -16.97
C TYR A 103 -2.33 7.02 -17.95
N GLU A 104 -1.76 7.20 -19.16
CA GLU A 104 -2.34 8.09 -20.18
C GLU A 104 -3.74 7.65 -20.59
N GLN A 105 -3.94 6.35 -20.80
CA GLN A 105 -5.25 5.80 -21.16
C GLN A 105 -6.30 6.05 -20.07
N LYS A 106 -5.87 6.10 -18.80
CA LYS A 106 -6.76 6.32 -17.65
C LYS A 106 -7.03 7.80 -17.37
N PHE A 107 -6.04 8.67 -17.56
CA PHE A 107 -6.11 10.07 -17.09
C PHE A 107 -5.97 11.14 -18.19
N GLY A 108 -5.68 10.74 -19.44
CA GLY A 108 -5.63 11.62 -20.60
C GLY A 108 -4.33 12.40 -20.79
N PHE A 109 -3.26 12.07 -20.04
CA PHE A 109 -1.92 12.63 -20.24
C PHE A 109 -0.84 11.61 -19.85
N PRO A 110 0.31 11.60 -20.54
CA PRO A 110 1.39 10.65 -20.27
C PRO A 110 2.15 11.00 -18.99
N VAL A 111 2.82 9.98 -18.43
CA VAL A 111 3.82 10.13 -17.37
C VAL A 111 5.06 9.34 -17.76
N GLU A 112 6.23 9.85 -17.37
CA GLU A 112 7.49 9.18 -17.65
C GLU A 112 7.62 7.88 -16.82
N PRO A 113 8.35 6.87 -17.32
CA PRO A 113 8.65 5.67 -16.55
C PRO A 113 9.35 6.02 -15.24
N LEU A 114 8.94 5.39 -14.14
CA LEU A 114 9.62 5.57 -12.86
C LEU A 114 11.02 4.94 -12.93
N ILE A 115 12.04 5.78 -12.78
CA ILE A 115 13.43 5.33 -12.79
C ILE A 115 13.93 5.18 -11.34
N HIS A 116 13.95 3.96 -10.79
CA HIS A 116 14.81 3.62 -9.65
C HIS A 116 16.28 3.67 -10.11
N GLU A 117 17.06 4.53 -9.45
CA GLU A 117 18.54 4.54 -9.41
C GLU A 117 19.06 3.54 -8.37
#